data_AF-A0A974S6L9-F1
#
_entry.id   AF-A0A974S6L9-F1
#
_cell.length_a   1.000
_cell.length_b   1.000
_cell.length_c   1.000
_cell.angle_alpha   90.00
_cell.angle_beta   90.00
_cell.angle_gamma   90.00
#
_symmetry.space_group_name_H-M   'P 1'
#
loop_
_entity.id
_entity.type
_entity.pdbx_description
1 polymer ?
#
loop_
_entity_poly.entity_id
_entity_poly.type
_entity_poly.pdbx_seq_one_letter_code
_entity_poly.pdbx_strand_id
1 'polypeptide(L)' 'MEALVRAHGDWLALLATILEREHVIGGEELARGLREFATHTAADRPAEGRILSFWAAYLQDTSVTLRDLPSLH' A
#
# COMPACT_ATOMS: atom_id res chain seq x y z
N MET A 1 -18.11 -0.83 -4.78
CA MET A 1 -16.86 -0.10 -5.12
C MET A 1 -15.74 -0.46 -4.15
N GLU A 2 -16.00 -0.45 -2.84
CA GLU A 2 -15.01 -0.81 -1.80
C GLU A 2 -14.40 -2.22 -1.94
N ALA A 3 -15.19 -3.24 -2.30
CA ALA A 3 -14.66 -4.60 -2.50
C ALA A 3 -13.62 -4.67 -3.64
N LEU A 4 -13.82 -3.90 -4.71
CA LEU A 4 -12.88 -3.84 -5.82
C LEU A 4 -11.61 -3.08 -5.43
N VAL A 5 -11.75 -1.95 -4.74
CA VAL A 5 -10.62 -1.15 -4.22
C VAL A 5 -9.78 -2.00 -3.27
N ARG A 6 -10.41 -2.79 -2.40
CA ARG A 6 -9.72 -3.72 -1.49
C ARG A 6 -8.99 -4.84 -2.25
N ALA A 7 -9.63 -5.51 -3.21
CA ALA A 7 -8.99 -6.56 -4.00
C ALA A 7 -7.75 -6.05 -4.76
N HIS A 8 -7.78 -4.81 -5.25
CA HIS A 8 -6.60 -4.18 -5.85
C HIS A 8 -5.53 -3.81 -4.81
N GLY A 9 -5.95 -3.48 -3.59
CA GLY A 9 -5.05 -3.31 -2.44
C GLY A 9 -4.29 -4.59 -2.11
N ASP A 10 -4.91 -5.77 -2.24
CA ASP A 10 -4.25 -7.07 -2.03
C ASP A 10 -3.13 -7.31 -3.06
N TRP A 11 -3.40 -7.02 -4.34
CA TRP A 11 -2.38 -7.09 -5.39
C TRP A 11 -1.23 -6.12 -5.13
N LEU A 12 -1.54 -4.91 -4.65
CA LEU A 12 -0.54 -3.93 -4.30
C LEU A 12 0.31 -4.38 -3.10
N ALA A 13 -0.30 -5.02 -2.09
CA ALA A 13 0.41 -5.58 -0.94
C ALA A 13 1.34 -6.73 -1.34
N LEU A 14 0.91 -7.60 -2.26
CA LEU A 14 1.77 -8.62 -2.84
C LEU A 14 2.97 -8.01 -3.56
N LEU A 15 2.75 -7.00 -4.41
CA LEU A 15 3.83 -6.31 -5.09
C LEU A 15 4.79 -5.63 -4.12
N ALA A 16 4.27 -4.95 -3.10
CA ALA A 16 5.07 -4.32 -2.04
C ALA A 16 5.99 -5.34 -1.35
N THR A 17 5.45 -6.52 -1.05
CA THR A 17 6.21 -7.63 -0.44
C THR A 17 7.35 -8.11 -1.35
N ILE A 18 7.09 -8.24 -2.65
CA ILE A 18 8.13 -8.63 -3.63
C ILE A 18 9.22 -7.57 -3.68
N LEU A 19 8.85 -6.29 -3.80
CA LEU A 19 9.81 -5.19 -3.90
C LEU A 19 10.67 -5.04 -2.63
N GLU A 20 10.08 -5.26 -1.45
CA GLU A 20 10.80 -5.24 -0.18
C GLU A 20 11.80 -6.40 -0.07
N ARG A 21 11.41 -7.61 -0.49
CA ARG A 21 12.30 -8.79 -0.53
C ARG A 21 13.46 -8.62 -1.51
N GLU A 22 13.24 -7.97 -2.63
CA GLU A 22 14.28 -7.66 -3.62
C GLU A 22 15.08 -6.39 -3.27
N HIS A 23 14.89 -5.85 -2.05
CA HIS A 23 15.56 -4.65 -1.55
C HIS A 23 15.42 -3.42 -2.46
N VAL A 24 14.32 -3.31 -3.20
CA VAL A 24 14.03 -2.19 -4.10
C VAL A 24 13.45 -1.01 -3.32
N ILE A 25 12.45 -1.26 -2.46
CA ILE A 25 11.80 -0.26 -1.61
C ILE A 25 11.14 -0.97 -0.41
N GLY A 26 11.22 -0.38 0.78
CA GLY A 26 10.54 -0.92 1.96
C GLY A 26 9.03 -0.66 1.91
N GLY A 27 8.20 -1.55 2.49
CA GLY A 27 6.75 -1.38 2.51
C GLY A 27 6.28 -0.06 3.14
N GLU A 28 6.95 0.41 4.19
CA GLU A 28 6.66 1.70 4.83
C GLU A 28 6.98 2.88 3.91
N GLU A 29 8.08 2.80 3.17
CA GLU A 29 8.48 3.84 2.22
C GLU A 29 7.50 3.91 1.04
N LEU A 30 7.05 2.77 0.54
CA LEU A 30 6.02 2.70 -0.50
C LEU A 30 4.67 3.27 -0.01
N ALA A 31 4.25 2.91 1.21
CA ALA A 31 3.02 3.43 1.82
C ALA A 31 3.09 4.96 2.06
N ARG A 32 4.28 5.48 2.39
CA ARG A 32 4.52 6.93 2.49
C ARG A 32 4.40 7.60 1.12
N GLY A 33 5.06 7.06 0.09
CA GLY A 33 4.97 7.58 -1.27
C GLY A 33 3.52 7.66 -1.78
N LEU A 34 2.72 6.61 -1.56
CA LEU A 34 1.30 6.61 -1.94
C LEU A 34 0.49 7.70 -1.23
N ARG A 35 0.79 8.00 0.04
CA ARG A 35 0.16 9.09 0.81
C ARG A 35 0.52 10.47 0.25
N GLU A 36 1.79 10.66 -0.10
CA GLU A 36 2.26 11.88 -0.75
C GLU A 36 1.55 12.06 -2.10
N PHE A 37 1.50 11.03 -2.95
CA PHE A 37 0.75 11.06 -4.20
C PHE A 37 -0.74 11.29 -4.00
N ALA A 38 -1.36 10.69 -2.99
CA ALA A 38 -2.76 10.91 -2.67
C ALA A 38 -3.07 12.39 -2.40
N THR A 39 -2.19 13.06 -1.66
CA THR A 39 -2.32 14.48 -1.32
C THR A 39 -2.29 15.35 -2.58
N HIS A 40 -1.32 15.12 -3.47
CA HIS A 40 -1.21 15.86 -4.72
C HIS A 40 -2.38 15.55 -5.66
N THR A 41 -2.77 14.28 -5.78
CA THR A 41 -3.84 13.82 -6.67
C THR A 41 -5.20 14.35 -6.21
N ALA A 42 -5.43 14.48 -4.90
CA ALA A 42 -6.72 14.92 -4.36
C ALA A 42 -7.10 16.35 -4.77
N ALA A 43 -6.13 17.19 -5.14
CA ALA A 43 -6.36 18.56 -5.59
C ALA A 43 -7.15 18.58 -6.92
N ASP A 44 -6.77 17.73 -7.88
CA ASP A 44 -7.37 17.67 -9.21
C ASP A 44 -8.40 16.54 -9.35
N ARG A 45 -8.19 15.45 -8.61
CA ARG A 45 -8.94 14.18 -8.73
C ARG A 45 -9.23 13.57 -7.35
N PRO A 46 -10.22 14.10 -6.61
CA PRO A 46 -10.45 13.71 -5.21
C PRO A 46 -10.84 12.24 -5.02
N ALA A 47 -11.49 11.61 -6.01
CA ALA A 47 -11.83 10.18 -5.94
C ALA A 47 -10.59 9.29 -6.02
N GLU A 48 -9.65 9.61 -6.93
CA GLU A 48 -8.38 8.90 -7.07
C GLU A 48 -7.51 9.10 -5.82
N GLY A 49 -7.46 10.33 -5.30
CA GLY A 49 -6.77 10.64 -4.04
C GLY A 49 -7.26 9.77 -2.87
N ARG A 50 -8.58 9.57 -2.72
CA ARG A 50 -9.13 8.69 -1.67
C ARG A 50 -8.71 7.23 -1.83
N ILE A 51 -8.66 6.72 -3.06
CA ILE A 51 -8.21 5.35 -3.35
C ILE A 51 -6.73 5.19 -2.95
N LEU A 52 -5.88 6.14 -3.32
CA LEU A 52 -4.47 6.14 -2.97
C LEU A 52 -4.26 6.24 -1.45
N SER A 53 -5.02 7.09 -0.75
CA SER A 53 -4.99 7.17 0.72
C SER A 53 -5.41 5.86 1.37
N PHE A 54 -6.46 5.20 0.83
CA PHE A 54 -6.92 3.91 1.33
C PHE A 54 -5.84 2.85 1.17
N TRP A 55 -5.20 2.75 0.01
CA TRP A 55 -4.12 1.79 -0.23
C TRP A 55 -2.88 2.07 0.61
N ALA A 56 -2.52 3.34 0.84
CA ALA A 56 -1.43 3.71 1.73
C ALA A 56 -1.67 3.23 3.18
N ALA A 57 -2.89 3.40 3.69
CA ALA A 57 -3.27 2.87 5.00
C ALA A 57 -3.24 1.33 5.01
N TYR A 58 -3.80 0.71 3.98
CA TYR A 58 -3.86 -0.74 3.84
C TYR A 58 -2.47 -1.40 3.86
N LEU A 59 -1.51 -0.83 3.12
CA LEU A 59 -0.14 -1.32 3.09
C LEU A 59 0.54 -1.19 4.45
N GLN A 60 0.28 -0.09 5.16
CA GLN A 60 0.85 0.10 6.49
C GLN A 60 0.33 -0.97 7.46
N ASP A 61 -0.97 -1.24 7.47
CA ASP A 61 -1.58 -2.28 8.31
C ASP A 61 -1.11 -3.70 7.92
N THR A 62 -0.94 -3.95 6.62
CA THR A 62 -0.49 -5.26 6.12
C THR A 62 0.98 -5.50 6.41
N SER A 63 1.83 -4.46 6.34
CA SER A 63 3.24 -4.58 6.68
C SER A 63 3.47 -4.95 8.15
N VAL A 64 2.60 -4.47 9.06
CA VAL A 64 2.58 -4.88 10.47
C VAL A 64 2.23 -6.37 10.57
N THR A 65 1.17 -6.79 9.89
CA THR A 65 0.69 -8.18 9.93
C THR A 65 1.71 -9.18 9.36
N LEU A 66 2.46 -8.79 8.32
CA LEU A 66 3.50 -9.63 7.70
C LEU A 66 4.79 -9.70 8.51
N ARG A 67 5.16 -8.64 9.25
CA ARG A 67 6.28 -8.68 10.20
C ARG A 67 6.03 -9.62 11.38
N ASP A 68 4.76 -9.80 11.75
CA ASP A 68 4.34 -10.66 12.85
C ASP A 68 4.17 -12.14 12.43
N LEU A 69 4.26 -12.46 11.14
CA LEU A 69 4.23 -13.84 10.67
C LEU A 69 5.59 -14.51 10.94
N PRO A 70 5.62 -15.65 11.65
CA PRO A 70 6.87 -16.37 11.91
C PRO A 70 7.52 -16.76 10.57
N SER A 71 8.82 -16.48 10.46
CA SER A 71 9.63 -16.88 9.33
C SER A 71 9.52 -18.39 9.11
N LEU A 72 8.84 -18.78 8.03
CA LEU A 72 8.92 -20.14 7.52
C LEU A 72 10.32 -20.30 6.90
N HIS A 73 11.26 -20.74 7.74
CA HIS A 73 12.57 -21.24 7.35
C HIS A 73 12.46 -22.62 6.69
#